data_AF-X1RMI7-F1
#
_entry.id   AF-X1RMI7-F1
#
_cell.length_a   1.000
_cell.length_b   1.000
_cell.length_c   1.000
_cell.angle_alpha   90.00
_cell.angle_beta   90.00
_cell.angle_gamma   90.00
#
_symmetry.space_group_name_H-M   'P 1'
#
loop_
_entity.id
_entity.type
_entity.pdbx_description
1 polymer ?
#
loop_
_entity_poly.entity_id
_entity_poly.type
_entity_poly.pdbx_seq_one_letter_code
_entity_poly.pdbx_strand_id
1 'polypeptide(L)'
;LVYYSGLAPDRFDDKSGTIELASTLAPDKTAPSYGKALDIIFDKYVKQNLVQPTFVIDFPKEVSPLAKALKENPDEAERFELIMGGIEIANAFSELSDPSEQRRRFEQQAEARKKGDEDAHLVDTDYIHALEYGLPPTGGEGIGIDRLVMIFANRKSIRDVILFPLLRPKKD
;
A
#
# COMPACT_ATOMS: atom_id res chain seq x y z
N LEU A 1 7.88 -6.31 -10.84
CA LEU A 1 7.23 -7.64 -10.94
C LEU A 1 8.01 -8.61 -11.83
N VAL A 2 8.20 -8.33 -13.12
CA VAL A 2 8.86 -9.23 -14.09
C VAL A 2 10.20 -9.80 -13.61
N TYR A 3 11.09 -8.97 -13.08
CA TYR A 3 12.46 -9.41 -12.74
C TYR A 3 12.59 -10.11 -11.39
N TYR A 4 11.77 -9.73 -10.39
CA TYR A 4 11.96 -10.13 -8.99
C TYR A 4 10.93 -11.13 -8.48
N SER A 5 9.88 -11.42 -9.27
CA SER A 5 8.81 -12.35 -8.86
C SER A 5 9.17 -13.82 -9.09
N GLY A 6 10.16 -14.10 -9.95
CA GLY A 6 10.43 -15.46 -10.44
C GLY A 6 9.33 -16.03 -11.35
N LEU A 7 8.34 -15.22 -11.72
CA LEU A 7 7.28 -15.59 -12.65
C LEU A 7 7.70 -15.32 -14.09
N ALA A 8 7.15 -16.10 -15.02
CA ALA A 8 7.42 -15.90 -16.44
C ALA A 8 6.93 -14.49 -16.89
N PRO A 9 7.75 -13.71 -17.64
CA PRO A 9 7.42 -12.33 -18.01
C PRO A 9 6.09 -12.17 -18.75
N ASP A 10 5.78 -13.14 -19.63
CA ASP A 10 4.57 -13.19 -20.45
C ASP A 10 3.27 -13.23 -19.64
N ARG A 11 3.34 -13.62 -18.36
CA ARG A 11 2.19 -13.58 -17.45
C ARG A 11 1.66 -12.18 -17.18
N PHE A 12 2.48 -11.16 -17.40
CA PHE A 12 2.10 -9.75 -17.20
C PHE A 12 1.71 -9.06 -18.51
N ASP A 13 1.81 -9.75 -19.65
CA ASP A 13 1.40 -9.21 -20.96
C ASP A 13 -0.12 -9.20 -21.12
N ASP A 14 -0.83 -10.08 -20.39
CA ASP A 14 -2.28 -10.11 -20.31
C ASP A 14 -2.79 -9.69 -18.92
N LYS A 15 -3.65 -8.66 -18.90
CA LYS A 15 -4.30 -8.18 -17.68
C LYS A 15 -5.20 -9.25 -17.06
N SER A 16 -5.88 -10.05 -17.87
CA SER A 16 -6.84 -11.05 -17.38
C SER A 16 -6.11 -12.16 -16.62
N GLY A 17 -5.04 -12.70 -17.20
CA GLY A 17 -4.18 -13.68 -16.53
C GLY A 17 -3.52 -13.15 -15.26
N THR A 18 -3.14 -11.87 -15.22
CA THR A 18 -2.63 -11.22 -14.01
C THR A 18 -3.68 -11.18 -12.89
N ILE A 19 -4.92 -10.79 -13.22
CA ILE A 19 -6.04 -10.77 -12.26
C ILE A 19 -6.38 -12.18 -11.78
N GLU A 20 -6.41 -13.16 -12.68
CA GLU A 20 -6.67 -14.56 -12.33
C GLU A 20 -5.63 -15.07 -11.33
N LEU A 21 -4.34 -14.85 -11.59
CA LEU A 21 -3.28 -15.22 -10.65
C LEU A 21 -3.48 -14.58 -9.29
N ALA A 22 -3.72 -13.26 -9.25
CA ALA A 22 -3.95 -12.55 -7.99
C ALA A 22 -5.16 -13.09 -7.22
N SER A 23 -6.24 -13.47 -7.90
CA SER A 23 -7.42 -14.07 -7.26
C SER A 23 -7.09 -15.36 -6.52
N THR A 24 -6.12 -16.16 -6.99
CA THR A 24 -5.69 -17.39 -6.30
C THR A 24 -4.90 -17.12 -5.00
N LEU A 25 -4.35 -15.91 -4.88
CA LEU A 25 -3.52 -15.46 -3.77
C LEU A 25 -4.30 -14.63 -2.74
N ALA A 26 -5.45 -14.08 -3.14
CA ALA A 26 -6.32 -13.27 -2.31
C ALA A 26 -7.00 -14.12 -1.21
N PRO A 27 -7.15 -13.61 0.03
CA PRO A 27 -7.75 -14.37 1.15
C PRO A 27 -9.18 -14.84 0.88
N ASP A 28 -9.96 -14.02 0.17
CA ASP A 28 -11.37 -14.23 -0.17
C ASP A 28 -11.56 -14.86 -1.56
N LYS A 29 -10.47 -15.09 -2.30
CA LYS A 29 -10.44 -15.63 -3.67
C LYS A 29 -11.34 -14.88 -4.66
N THR A 30 -11.60 -13.60 -4.40
CA THR A 30 -12.35 -12.75 -5.32
C THR A 30 -11.40 -12.18 -6.37
N ALA A 31 -11.94 -11.85 -7.56
CA ALA A 31 -11.15 -11.22 -8.61
C ALA A 31 -10.93 -9.73 -8.26
N PRO A 32 -9.69 -9.30 -7.99
CA PRO A 32 -9.39 -7.91 -7.71
C PRO A 32 -9.41 -7.07 -9.00
N SER A 33 -9.39 -5.73 -8.85
CA SER A 33 -9.04 -4.85 -9.96
C SER A 33 -7.58 -5.10 -10.39
N TYR A 34 -7.21 -4.65 -11.60
CA TYR A 34 -5.86 -4.85 -12.10
C TYR A 34 -4.78 -4.22 -11.19
N GLY A 35 -4.99 -3.00 -10.69
CA GLY A 35 -4.03 -2.36 -9.79
C GLY A 35 -3.86 -3.14 -8.47
N LYS A 36 -4.96 -3.61 -7.89
CA LYS A 36 -4.94 -4.44 -6.67
C LYS A 36 -4.36 -5.83 -6.94
N ALA A 37 -4.51 -6.38 -8.15
CA ALA A 37 -3.86 -7.62 -8.57
C ALA A 37 -2.32 -7.49 -8.55
N LEU A 38 -1.79 -6.39 -9.10
CA LEU A 38 -0.35 -6.12 -9.12
C LEU A 38 0.22 -6.00 -7.71
N ASP A 39 -0.49 -5.33 -6.80
CA ASP A 39 -0.10 -5.17 -5.39
C ASP A 39 -0.06 -6.51 -4.65
N ILE A 40 -1.10 -7.35 -4.81
CA ILE A 40 -1.15 -8.70 -4.25
C ILE A 40 0.03 -9.55 -4.74
N ILE A 41 0.30 -9.54 -6.04
CA ILE A 41 1.42 -10.32 -6.61
C ILE A 41 2.76 -9.77 -6.11
N PHE A 42 2.91 -8.45 -6.00
CA PHE A 42 4.11 -7.82 -5.46
C PHE A 42 4.37 -8.26 -4.02
N ASP A 43 3.36 -8.21 -3.15
CA ASP A 43 3.45 -8.65 -1.76
C ASP A 43 3.87 -10.12 -1.64
N LYS A 44 3.27 -11.01 -2.45
CA LYS A 44 3.53 -12.45 -2.39
C LYS A 44 4.84 -12.89 -3.04
N TYR A 45 5.23 -12.29 -4.15
CA TYR A 45 6.33 -12.81 -4.97
C TYR A 45 7.57 -11.93 -4.99
N VAL A 46 7.46 -10.64 -4.70
CA VAL A 46 8.59 -9.70 -4.83
C VAL A 46 9.09 -9.20 -3.49
N LYS A 47 8.20 -8.71 -2.61
CA LYS A 47 8.55 -7.97 -1.40
C LYS A 47 9.59 -8.70 -0.53
N GLN A 48 9.37 -9.98 -0.25
CA GLN A 48 10.27 -10.83 0.56
C GLN A 48 11.68 -11.02 -0.03
N ASN A 49 11.86 -10.82 -1.34
CA ASN A 49 13.15 -10.99 -2.02
C ASN A 49 14.00 -9.71 -1.97
N LEU A 50 13.45 -8.58 -1.54
CA LEU A 50 14.15 -7.30 -1.46
C LEU A 50 14.95 -7.20 -0.14
N VAL A 51 16.17 -7.73 -0.16
CA VAL A 51 17.06 -7.76 1.02
C VAL A 51 17.70 -6.39 1.28
N GLN A 52 18.28 -5.78 0.24
CA GLN A 52 18.90 -4.45 0.36
C GLN A 52 17.84 -3.35 0.40
N PRO A 53 18.15 -2.17 0.97
CA PRO A 53 17.26 -1.02 0.92
C PRO A 53 16.87 -0.70 -0.52
N THR A 54 15.59 -0.87 -0.83
CA THR A 54 15.05 -0.75 -2.17
C THR A 54 13.82 0.15 -2.13
N PHE A 55 13.86 1.25 -2.87
CA PHE A 55 12.66 2.04 -3.14
C PHE A 55 11.86 1.37 -4.24
N VAL A 56 10.64 1.02 -3.93
CA VAL A 56 9.61 0.63 -4.91
C VAL A 56 8.77 1.87 -5.14
N ILE A 57 8.61 2.27 -6.40
CA ILE A 57 7.99 3.55 -6.78
C ILE A 57 6.81 3.30 -7.72
N ASP A 58 6.02 4.34 -7.95
CA ASP A 58 5.01 4.42 -9.01
C ASP A 58 3.93 3.34 -8.88
N PHE A 59 3.34 3.26 -7.68
CA PHE A 59 2.28 2.30 -7.38
C PHE A 59 1.01 2.60 -8.19
N PRO A 60 0.16 1.60 -8.49
CA PRO A 60 -1.15 1.84 -9.06
C PRO A 60 -1.96 2.83 -8.22
N LYS A 61 -2.58 3.81 -8.87
CA LYS A 61 -3.41 4.84 -8.21
C LYS A 61 -4.55 4.22 -7.39
N GLU A 62 -5.10 3.11 -7.86
CA GLU A 62 -6.19 2.38 -7.21
C GLU A 62 -5.86 1.93 -5.78
N VAL A 63 -4.59 1.61 -5.50
CA VAL A 63 -4.13 1.18 -4.17
C VAL A 63 -3.51 2.35 -3.37
N SER A 64 -3.61 3.58 -3.88
CA SER A 64 -2.95 4.76 -3.32
C SER A 64 -3.95 5.93 -3.19
N PRO A 65 -4.98 5.81 -2.34
CA PRO A 65 -6.13 6.73 -2.32
C PRO A 65 -5.75 8.17 -1.95
N LEU A 66 -4.69 8.39 -1.18
CA LEU A 66 -4.25 9.71 -0.74
C LEU A 66 -3.08 10.28 -1.56
N ALA A 67 -2.47 9.46 -2.42
CA ALA A 67 -1.32 9.87 -3.21
C ALA A 67 -1.78 10.61 -4.48
N LYS A 68 -1.05 11.66 -4.83
CA LYS A 68 -1.24 12.37 -6.09
C LYS A 68 -0.95 11.44 -7.27
N ALA A 69 -1.70 11.60 -8.36
CA ALA A 69 -1.44 10.86 -9.59
C ALA A 69 -0.17 11.39 -10.28
N LEU A 70 0.59 10.50 -10.91
CA LEU A 70 1.74 10.88 -11.73
C LEU A 70 1.28 11.70 -12.94
N LYS A 71 2.02 12.76 -13.26
CA LYS A 71 1.70 13.63 -14.40
C LYS A 71 1.79 12.91 -15.74
N GLU A 72 2.77 12.04 -15.90
CA GLU A 72 3.05 11.32 -17.15
C GLU A 72 2.16 10.08 -17.31
N ASN A 73 1.76 9.47 -16.18
CA ASN A 73 0.90 8.30 -16.15
C ASN A 73 -0.17 8.44 -15.05
N PRO A 74 -1.37 8.98 -15.36
CA PRO A 74 -2.41 9.19 -14.36
C PRO A 74 -2.97 7.92 -13.71
N ASP A 75 -2.63 6.72 -14.20
CA ASP A 75 -3.03 5.44 -13.60
C ASP A 75 -2.09 4.99 -12.47
N GLU A 76 -0.96 5.67 -12.31
CA GLU A 76 0.01 5.48 -11.23
C GLU A 76 0.02 6.69 -10.29
N ALA A 77 0.56 6.49 -9.09
CA ALA A 77 0.67 7.48 -8.03
C ALA A 77 2.12 7.88 -7.78
N GLU A 78 2.34 9.16 -7.46
CA GLU A 78 3.62 9.71 -6.98
C GLU A 78 3.88 9.19 -5.55
N ARG A 79 4.18 7.90 -5.42
CA ARG A 79 4.33 7.15 -4.16
C ARG A 79 5.57 6.27 -4.21
N PHE A 80 6.23 6.11 -3.07
CA PHE A 80 7.21 5.06 -2.86
C PHE A 80 6.99 4.29 -1.56
N GLU A 81 7.50 3.06 -1.54
CA GLU A 81 7.75 2.29 -0.33
C GLU A 81 9.23 1.96 -0.23
N LEU A 82 9.80 2.09 0.97
CA LEU A 82 11.13 1.60 1.29
C LEU A 82 11.02 0.19 1.85
N ILE A 83 11.55 -0.79 1.11
CA ILE A 83 11.63 -2.18 1.55
C ILE A 83 13.07 -2.49 1.98
N MET A 84 13.24 -3.09 3.16
CA MET A 84 14.54 -3.55 3.68
C MET A 84 14.36 -4.92 4.34
N GLY A 85 15.22 -5.88 4.01
CA GLY A 85 15.16 -7.22 4.61
C GLY A 85 13.82 -7.94 4.37
N GLY A 86 13.15 -7.65 3.26
CA GLY A 86 11.87 -8.24 2.89
C GLY A 86 10.64 -7.65 3.60
N ILE A 87 10.79 -6.57 4.37
CA ILE A 87 9.69 -5.88 5.06
C ILE A 87 9.64 -4.40 4.67
N GLU A 88 8.43 -3.84 4.67
CA GLU A 88 8.19 -2.41 4.43
C GLU A 88 8.60 -1.60 5.67
N ILE A 89 9.54 -0.67 5.49
CA ILE A 89 10.06 0.22 6.52
C ILE A 89 9.39 1.58 6.47
N ALA A 90 9.12 2.08 5.26
CA ALA A 90 8.54 3.39 5.07
C ALA A 90 7.62 3.44 3.86
N ASN A 91 6.64 4.35 3.91
CA ASN A 91 5.68 4.62 2.85
C ASN A 91 5.49 6.13 2.74
N ALA A 92 5.57 6.64 1.52
CA ALA A 92 5.65 8.07 1.27
C ALA A 92 5.02 8.42 -0.06
N PHE A 93 4.45 9.62 -0.16
CA PHE A 93 3.83 10.09 -1.39
C PHE A 93 3.77 11.61 -1.46
N SER A 94 3.70 12.12 -2.70
CA SER A 94 3.21 13.48 -2.92
C SER A 94 1.73 13.53 -2.52
N GLU A 95 1.40 14.41 -1.59
CA GLU A 95 0.05 14.52 -1.03
C GLU A 95 -0.95 15.00 -2.09
N LEU A 96 -2.14 14.39 -2.08
CA LEU A 96 -3.27 14.87 -2.87
C LEU A 96 -3.85 16.13 -2.24
N SER A 97 -3.52 17.29 -2.82
CA SER A 97 -4.01 18.59 -2.35
C SER A 97 -5.28 19.09 -3.04
N ASP A 98 -5.81 18.37 -4.05
CA ASP A 98 -7.06 18.73 -4.72
C ASP A 98 -8.27 18.23 -3.90
N PRO A 99 -9.07 19.13 -3.29
CA PRO A 99 -10.19 18.74 -2.44
C PRO A 99 -11.32 18.04 -3.22
N SER A 100 -11.52 18.38 -4.50
CA SER A 100 -12.57 17.76 -5.33
C SER A 100 -12.23 16.32 -5.65
N GLU A 101 -10.97 16.07 -6.01
CA GLU A 101 -10.47 14.73 -6.26
C GLU A 101 -10.43 13.90 -4.96
N GLN A 102 -10.00 14.49 -3.84
CA GLN A 102 -10.00 13.81 -2.54
C GLN A 102 -11.42 13.38 -2.12
N ARG A 103 -12.41 14.26 -2.30
CA ARG A 103 -13.83 13.95 -2.06
C ARG A 103 -14.29 12.76 -2.89
N ARG A 104 -14.03 12.78 -4.20
CA ARG A 104 -14.40 11.68 -5.12
C ARG A 104 -13.79 10.35 -4.66
N ARG A 105 -12.55 10.35 -4.20
CA ARG A 105 -11.88 9.14 -3.70
C ARG A 105 -12.47 8.64 -2.39
N PHE A 106 -12.79 9.51 -1.45
CA PHE A 106 -13.49 9.13 -0.23
C PHE A 106 -14.90 8.58 -0.49
N GLU A 107 -15.65 9.14 -1.44
CA GLU A 107 -16.94 8.61 -1.85
C GLU A 107 -16.80 7.19 -2.43
N GLN A 108 -15.78 6.96 -3.26
CA GLN A 108 -15.48 5.63 -3.80
C GLN A 108 -15.13 4.62 -2.71
N GLN A 109 -14.32 5.01 -1.73
CA GLN A 109 -13.96 4.18 -0.58
C GLN A 109 -15.19 3.88 0.29
N ALA A 110 -16.06 4.86 0.54
CA ALA A 110 -17.30 4.65 1.28
C ALA A 110 -18.25 3.66 0.57
N GLU A 111 -18.34 3.71 -0.76
CA GLU A 111 -19.10 2.72 -1.54
C GLU A 111 -18.46 1.32 -1.51
N ALA A 112 -17.11 1.22 -1.51
CA ALA A 112 -16.41 -0.06 -1.31
C ALA A 112 -16.70 -0.64 0.08
N ARG A 113 -16.71 0.21 1.11
CA ARG A 113 -17.05 -0.18 2.49
C ARG A 113 -18.47 -0.75 2.61
N LYS A 114 -19.46 -0.12 1.95
CA LYS A 114 -20.84 -0.64 1.88
C LYS A 114 -20.91 -2.03 1.24
N LYS A 115 -19.95 -2.39 0.39
CA LYS A 115 -19.83 -3.70 -0.26
C LYS A 115 -19.02 -4.71 0.56
N GLY A 116 -18.57 -4.34 1.77
CA GLY A 116 -17.90 -5.24 2.72
C GLY A 116 -16.39 -5.04 2.87
N ASP A 117 -15.80 -3.98 2.29
CA ASP A 117 -14.39 -3.64 2.51
C ASP A 117 -14.22 -2.92 3.86
N GLU A 118 -13.91 -3.66 4.92
CA GLU A 118 -13.80 -3.12 6.29
C GLU A 118 -12.63 -2.13 6.46
N ASP A 119 -11.60 -2.23 5.61
CA ASP A 119 -10.41 -1.39 5.64
C ASP A 119 -10.62 -0.06 4.87
N ALA A 120 -11.73 0.08 4.15
CA ALA A 120 -12.03 1.27 3.37
C ALA A 120 -12.40 2.48 4.26
N HIS A 121 -11.86 3.64 3.85
CA HIS A 121 -11.99 4.89 4.60
C HIS A 121 -13.42 5.45 4.56
N LEU A 122 -13.82 6.14 5.62
CA LEU A 122 -15.04 6.96 5.64
C LEU A 122 -14.79 8.31 4.96
N VAL A 123 -15.86 9.00 4.58
CA VAL A 123 -15.77 10.38 4.11
C VAL A 123 -15.50 11.30 5.29
N ASP A 124 -14.30 11.86 5.35
CA ASP A 124 -13.94 12.90 6.32
C ASP A 124 -14.19 14.29 5.70
N THR A 125 -15.32 14.89 6.05
CA THR A 125 -15.71 16.21 5.53
C THR A 125 -14.87 17.34 6.09
N ASP A 126 -14.36 17.20 7.32
CA ASP A 126 -13.54 18.23 7.95
C ASP A 126 -12.15 18.28 7.31
N TYR A 127 -11.58 17.11 6.98
CA TYR A 127 -10.34 17.02 6.20
C TYR A 127 -10.49 17.63 4.80
N ILE A 128 -11.58 17.35 4.09
CA ILE A 128 -11.83 17.97 2.77
C ILE A 128 -11.95 19.49 2.90
N HIS A 129 -12.71 19.96 3.89
CA HIS A 129 -12.85 21.41 4.12
C HIS A 129 -11.49 22.05 4.44
N ALA A 130 -10.62 21.39 5.20
CA ALA A 130 -9.26 21.87 5.43
C ALA A 130 -8.44 21.98 4.11
N LEU A 131 -8.56 21.01 3.19
CA LEU A 131 -7.92 21.07 1.87
C LEU A 131 -8.44 22.24 1.02
N GLU A 132 -9.71 22.61 1.15
CA GLU A 132 -10.33 23.75 0.43
C GLU A 132 -9.72 25.10 0.84
N TYR A 133 -9.15 25.23 2.05
CA TYR A 133 -8.38 26.43 2.44
C TYR A 133 -6.99 26.51 1.77
N GLY A 134 -6.54 25.41 1.14
CA GLY A 134 -5.30 25.33 0.38
C GLY A 134 -4.19 24.63 1.14
N LEU A 135 -3.99 23.35 0.82
CA LEU A 135 -2.77 22.62 1.16
C LEU A 135 -1.66 22.94 0.12
N PRO A 136 -0.51 23.51 0.53
CA PRO A 136 0.62 23.68 -0.38
C PRO A 136 1.10 22.34 -0.97
N PRO A 137 1.85 22.34 -2.09
CA PRO A 137 2.51 21.13 -2.57
C PRO A 137 3.35 20.50 -1.44
N THR A 138 2.95 19.31 -1.00
CA THR A 138 3.47 18.66 0.21
C THR A 138 3.83 17.21 -0.11
N GLY A 139 4.89 16.70 0.52
CA GLY A 139 5.19 15.27 0.58
C GLY A 139 4.98 14.75 2.00
N GLY A 140 4.33 13.60 2.11
CA GLY A 140 4.16 12.88 3.36
C GLY A 140 5.07 11.66 3.43
N GLU A 141 5.50 11.31 4.64
CA GLU A 141 6.35 10.15 4.93
C GLU A 141 5.91 9.50 6.26
N GLY A 142 5.67 8.19 6.23
CA GLY A 142 5.47 7.38 7.42
C GLY A 142 6.59 6.36 7.56
N ILE A 143 7.28 6.35 8.71
CA ILE A 143 8.35 5.39 9.01
C ILE A 143 7.92 4.47 10.16
N GLY A 144 7.97 3.15 9.93
CA GLY A 144 7.73 2.14 10.94
C GLY A 144 8.93 2.00 11.88
N ILE A 145 8.96 2.78 12.98
CA ILE A 145 10.07 2.80 13.94
C ILE A 145 10.38 1.41 14.50
N ASP A 146 9.38 0.63 14.91
CA ASP A 146 9.59 -0.72 15.42
C ASP A 146 10.27 -1.63 14.39
N ARG A 147 9.84 -1.57 13.13
CA ARG A 147 10.43 -2.35 12.03
C ARG A 147 11.86 -1.92 11.73
N LEU A 148 12.13 -0.62 11.77
CA LEU A 148 13.48 -0.07 11.62
C LEU A 148 14.41 -0.58 12.74
N VAL A 149 13.93 -0.55 13.98
CA VAL A 149 14.66 -1.08 15.14
C VAL A 149 14.86 -2.60 15.02
N MET A 150 13.87 -3.35 14.53
CA MET A 150 14.01 -4.79 14.28
C MET A 150 15.19 -5.09 13.34
N ILE A 151 15.33 -4.33 12.25
CA ILE A 151 16.46 -4.48 11.32
C ILE A 151 17.78 -4.18 12.02
N PHE A 152 17.90 -3.02 12.68
CA PHE A 152 19.15 -2.60 13.32
C PHE A 152 19.56 -3.47 14.51
N ALA A 153 18.59 -3.99 15.27
CA ALA A 153 18.84 -4.89 16.39
C ALA A 153 18.92 -6.37 15.98
N ASN A 154 18.80 -6.68 14.68
CA ASN A 154 18.75 -8.04 14.15
C ASN A 154 17.72 -8.91 14.91
N ARG A 155 16.47 -8.45 14.92
CA ARG A 155 15.33 -9.13 15.55
C ARG A 155 14.27 -9.49 14.51
N LYS A 156 13.76 -10.71 14.61
CA LYS A 156 12.71 -11.22 13.70
C LYS A 156 11.30 -10.91 14.20
N SER A 157 11.15 -10.69 15.51
CA SER A 157 9.86 -10.45 16.15
C SER A 157 9.77 -9.00 16.63
N ILE A 158 8.66 -8.32 16.31
CA ILE A 158 8.37 -6.97 16.81
C ILE A 158 8.28 -6.93 18.34
N ARG A 159 7.94 -8.06 18.98
CA ARG A 159 7.90 -8.17 20.45
C ARG A 159 9.27 -8.02 21.10
N ASP A 160 10.35 -8.23 20.35
CA ASP A 160 11.72 -8.14 20.87
C ASP A 160 12.22 -6.69 20.91
N VAL A 161 11.47 -5.76 20.32
CA VAL A 161 11.81 -4.32 20.25
C VAL A 161 10.80 -3.43 20.98
N ILE A 162 9.71 -4.02 21.50
CA ILE A 162 8.71 -3.35 22.33
C ILE A 162 8.91 -3.78 23.78
N LEU A 163 9.05 -2.82 24.70
CA LEU A 163 9.30 -3.11 26.13
C LEU A 163 8.19 -3.94 26.79
N PHE A 164 6.93 -3.65 26.46
CA PHE A 164 5.75 -4.32 26.99
C PHE A 164 4.79 -4.68 25.85
N PRO A 165 5.08 -5.75 25.07
CA PRO A 165 4.27 -6.10 23.92
C PRO A 165 2.89 -6.62 24.35
N LEU A 166 1.88 -6.47 23.47
CA LEU A 166 0.58 -7.09 23.70
C LEU A 166 0.72 -8.61 23.72
N LEU A 167 0.41 -9.22 24.87
CA LEU A 167 0.40 -10.66 25.07
C LEU A 167 -1.03 -11.16 25.19
N ARG A 168 -1.26 -12.41 24.76
CA ARG A 168 -2.53 -13.09 25.03
C ARG A 168 -2.67 -13.26 26.55
N PRO A 169 -3.81 -12.86 27.16
CA PRO A 169 -4.05 -13.10 28.58
C PRO A 169 -3.88 -14.58 28.93
N LYS A 170 -3.36 -14.89 30.12
CA LYS A 170 -3.40 -16.26 30.64
C LYS A 170 -4.87 -16.66 30.78
N LYS A 171 -5.20 -17.87 30.32
CA LYS A 171 -6.44 -18.53 30.75
C LYS A 171 -6.19 -19.03 32.17
N ASP A 172 -7.11 -18.73 33.08
CA ASP A 172 -7.13 -19.32 34.41
C ASP A 172 -7.26 -20.85 34.34
#